data_AF-A0A9W6T6N6-F1
#
_entry.id   AF-A0A9W6T6N6-F1
#
_cell.length_a   1.000
_cell.length_b   1.000
_cell.length_c   1.000
_cell.angle_alpha   90.00
_cell.angle_beta   90.00
_cell.angle_gamma   90.00
#
_symmetry.space_group_name_H-M   'P 1'
#
loop_
_entity.id
_entity.type
_entity.pdbx_description
1 polymer ?
#
loop_
_entity_poly.entity_id
_entity_poly.type
_entity_poly.pdbx_seq_one_letter_code
_entity_poly.pdbx_strand_id
1 'polypeptide(L)'
;MYVVAVAKTKAWQGDTPFQISMIGMFNLNIIWLKLLIPWRLFRLWALLDGIDPPENMIRCMDNNYSAMSFWRAWHRSYNKWVVRYLYIPLGGSKNRILSTLATFSFVAIWHDIDLKLLVWGWLIVLFLLPEIILTQVFKPYQNEWWFRHVCALGAVVNIWMMMLANLYGFCLGKDGLVMLLTEMFTTLDGFGFFITSAFCLFVGAQVMFELRESEKRRGIDVKC
;
A
#
# COMPACT_ATOMS: atom_id res chain seq x y z
N MET A 1 7.88 -20.21 -11.86
CA MET A 1 7.34 -18.91 -11.39
C MET A 1 8.33 -17.81 -11.79
N TYR A 2 8.17 -17.25 -13.01
CA TYR A 2 9.11 -16.28 -13.62
C TYR A 2 8.60 -14.82 -13.62
N VAL A 3 7.50 -14.50 -12.92
CA VAL A 3 7.50 -13.39 -11.96
C VAL A 3 8.16 -12.08 -12.44
N VAL A 4 9.32 -11.87 -11.83
CA VAL A 4 10.24 -10.76 -12.04
C VAL A 4 10.84 -10.74 -13.46
N ALA A 5 11.09 -11.91 -14.06
CA ALA A 5 11.60 -11.98 -15.44
C ALA A 5 10.54 -11.51 -16.44
N VAL A 6 9.28 -11.97 -16.29
CA VAL A 6 8.15 -11.53 -17.12
C VAL A 6 7.94 -10.02 -17.01
N ALA A 7 8.00 -9.47 -15.79
CA ALA A 7 7.91 -8.03 -15.57
C ALA A 7 9.08 -7.26 -16.25
N LYS A 8 10.30 -7.78 -16.18
CA LYS A 8 11.49 -7.15 -16.79
C LYS A 8 11.51 -7.24 -18.32
N THR A 9 11.07 -8.36 -18.89
CA THR A 9 11.05 -8.57 -20.35
C THR A 9 9.80 -8.02 -21.01
N LYS A 10 8.85 -7.50 -20.23
CA LYS A 10 7.54 -7.03 -20.70
C LYS A 10 6.74 -8.09 -21.46
N ALA A 11 6.91 -9.35 -21.09
CA ALA A 11 6.32 -10.50 -21.79
C ALA A 11 4.91 -10.82 -21.29
N TRP A 12 4.01 -9.83 -21.32
CA TRP A 12 2.60 -9.95 -20.92
C TRP A 12 1.62 -9.70 -22.08
N GLN A 13 2.10 -9.77 -23.32
CA GLN A 13 1.26 -9.61 -24.51
C GLN A 13 0.40 -10.87 -24.70
N GLY A 14 -0.92 -10.69 -24.72
CA GLY A 14 -1.90 -11.77 -24.86
C GLY A 14 -2.33 -12.43 -23.54
N ASP A 15 -1.84 -11.93 -22.40
CA ASP A 15 -2.31 -12.35 -21.08
C ASP A 15 -3.67 -11.72 -20.76
N THR A 16 -4.53 -12.46 -20.06
CA THR A 16 -5.81 -11.95 -19.56
C THR A 16 -5.64 -10.91 -18.45
N PRO A 17 -6.61 -10.02 -18.22
CA PRO A 17 -6.57 -9.06 -17.11
C PRO A 17 -6.32 -9.70 -15.74
N PHE A 18 -6.83 -10.91 -15.52
CA PHE A 18 -6.56 -11.70 -14.32
C PHE A 18 -5.09 -12.08 -14.21
N GLN A 19 -4.48 -12.61 -15.27
CA GLN A 19 -3.08 -13.03 -15.27
C GLN A 19 -2.14 -11.84 -15.05
N ILE A 20 -2.38 -10.72 -15.72
CA ILE A 20 -1.60 -9.48 -15.53
C ILE A 20 -1.72 -8.99 -14.07
N SER A 21 -2.92 -9.03 -13.50
CA SER A 21 -3.15 -8.66 -12.10
C SER A 21 -2.41 -9.58 -11.13
N MET A 22 -2.41 -10.89 -11.39
CA MET A 22 -1.68 -11.88 -10.58
C MET A 22 -0.17 -11.70 -10.69
N ILE A 23 0.36 -11.38 -11.88
CA ILE A 23 1.78 -11.04 -12.09
C ILE A 23 2.17 -9.87 -11.17
N GLY A 24 1.34 -8.82 -11.15
CA GLY A 24 1.52 -7.68 -10.25
C GLY A 24 1.54 -8.06 -8.77
N MET A 25 0.50 -8.77 -8.32
CA MET A 25 0.35 -9.19 -6.92
C MET A 25 1.54 -10.05 -6.44
N PHE A 26 1.94 -11.05 -7.23
CA PHE A 26 3.09 -11.89 -6.88
C PHE A 26 4.40 -11.11 -6.89
N ASN A 27 4.58 -10.17 -7.82
CA ASN A 27 5.78 -9.32 -7.83
C ASN A 27 5.85 -8.46 -6.56
N LEU A 28 4.73 -7.90 -6.10
CA LEU A 28 4.68 -7.11 -4.86
C LEU A 28 4.96 -7.97 -3.61
N ASN A 29 4.44 -9.19 -3.56
CA ASN A 29 4.76 -10.13 -2.49
C ASN A 29 6.22 -10.56 -2.50
N ILE A 30 6.83 -10.75 -3.67
CA ILE A 30 8.27 -10.99 -3.80
C ILE A 30 9.08 -9.79 -3.29
N ILE A 31 8.68 -8.56 -3.63
CA ILE A 31 9.34 -7.34 -3.12
C ILE A 31 9.24 -7.26 -1.59
N TRP A 32 8.06 -7.53 -1.03
CA TRP A 32 7.87 -7.56 0.43
C TRP A 32 8.77 -8.61 1.10
N LEU A 33 8.82 -9.84 0.57
CA LEU A 33 9.71 -10.90 1.09
C LEU A 33 11.18 -10.53 0.98
N LYS A 34 11.58 -9.95 -0.16
CA LYS A 34 12.96 -9.50 -0.42
C LYS A 34 13.44 -8.47 0.60
N LEU A 35 12.53 -7.66 1.13
CA LEU A 35 12.84 -6.71 2.20
C LEU A 35 12.73 -7.37 3.58
N LEU A 36 11.65 -8.10 3.85
CA LEU A 36 11.37 -8.73 5.14
C LEU A 36 12.54 -9.60 5.63
N ILE A 37 13.09 -10.45 4.75
CA ILE A 37 14.10 -11.44 5.12
C ILE A 37 15.39 -10.76 5.64
N PRO A 38 16.04 -9.85 4.88
CA PRO A 38 17.18 -9.09 5.39
C PRO A 38 16.87 -8.33 6.69
N TRP A 39 15.72 -7.64 6.77
CA TRP A 39 15.39 -6.88 7.97
C TRP A 39 15.27 -7.73 9.23
N ARG A 40 14.62 -8.89 9.12
CA ARG A 40 14.50 -9.83 10.25
C ARG A 40 15.83 -10.48 10.60
N LEU A 41 16.66 -10.75 9.59
CA LEU A 41 18.01 -11.27 9.82
C LEU A 41 18.85 -10.27 10.64
N PHE A 42 18.89 -8.99 10.27
CA PHE A 42 19.64 -7.99 11.04
C PHE A 42 19.04 -7.71 12.41
N ARG A 43 17.70 -7.73 12.52
CA ARG A 43 17.03 -7.63 13.82
C ARG A 43 17.38 -8.78 14.76
N LEU A 44 17.48 -10.01 14.25
CA LEU A 44 17.90 -11.17 15.04
C LEU A 44 19.28 -10.92 15.67
N TRP A 45 20.26 -10.45 14.90
CA TRP A 45 21.60 -10.15 15.41
C TRP A 45 21.59 -9.02 16.45
N ALA A 46 20.85 -7.94 16.20
CA ALA A 46 20.72 -6.87 17.18
C ALA A 46 20.10 -7.35 18.50
N LEU A 47 19.10 -8.24 18.44
CA LEU A 47 18.48 -8.84 19.63
C LEU A 47 19.46 -9.74 20.39
N LEU A 48 20.34 -10.46 19.69
CA LEU A 48 21.42 -11.23 20.32
C LEU A 48 22.42 -10.33 21.05
N ASP A 49 22.65 -9.12 20.54
CA ASP A 49 23.47 -8.08 21.17
C ASP A 49 22.72 -7.30 22.28
N GLY A 50 21.48 -7.68 22.61
CA GLY A 50 20.65 -7.03 23.63
C GLY A 50 20.01 -5.70 23.20
N ILE A 51 20.05 -5.37 21.91
CA ILE A 51 19.42 -4.18 21.33
C ILE A 51 18.08 -4.59 20.72
N ASP A 52 16.98 -3.93 21.08
CA ASP A 52 15.67 -4.14 20.43
C ASP A 52 15.41 -3.07 19.35
N PRO A 53 15.79 -3.31 18.08
CA PRO A 53 15.46 -2.40 17.00
C PRO A 53 13.98 -2.55 16.61
N PRO A 54 13.37 -1.48 16.07
CA PRO A 54 11.99 -1.53 15.61
C PRO A 54 11.79 -2.57 14.49
N GLU A 55 10.75 -3.39 14.61
CA GLU A 55 10.32 -4.29 13.53
C GLU A 55 9.86 -3.48 12.31
N ASN A 56 10.44 -3.78 11.14
CA ASN A 56 10.29 -2.96 9.94
C ASN A 56 9.10 -3.35 9.06
N MET A 57 8.65 -4.61 9.13
CA MET A 57 7.52 -5.11 8.36
C MET A 57 6.55 -5.81 9.32
N ILE A 58 5.62 -5.02 9.87
CA ILE A 58 4.73 -5.52 10.93
C ILE A 58 3.64 -6.44 10.39
N ARG A 59 3.11 -6.11 9.20
CA ARG A 59 2.04 -6.87 8.55
C ARG A 59 2.45 -7.26 7.13
N CYS A 60 1.86 -8.36 6.65
CA CYS A 60 1.96 -8.74 5.24
C CYS A 60 1.39 -7.62 4.36
N MET A 61 1.93 -7.45 3.15
CA MET A 61 1.45 -6.48 2.17
C MET A 61 -0.05 -6.61 1.92
N ASP A 62 -0.52 -7.85 1.72
CA ASP A 62 -1.93 -8.19 1.50
C ASP A 62 -2.85 -7.97 2.72
N ASN A 63 -2.27 -7.76 3.91
CA ASN A 63 -3.02 -7.58 5.15
C ASN A 63 -3.06 -6.09 5.57
N ASN A 64 -3.36 -5.19 4.63
CA ASN A 64 -3.56 -3.77 4.89
C ASN A 64 -4.76 -3.24 4.10
N TYR A 65 -5.77 -2.73 4.81
CA TYR A 65 -6.97 -2.12 4.22
C TYR A 65 -6.85 -0.59 4.08
N SER A 66 -5.87 0.02 4.76
CA SER A 66 -5.63 1.46 4.79
C SER A 66 -4.26 1.75 4.20
N ALA A 67 -4.21 2.71 3.27
CA ALA A 67 -2.95 3.12 2.66
C ALA A 67 -2.07 3.84 3.68
N MET A 68 -2.66 4.66 4.56
CA MET A 68 -1.92 5.30 5.65
C MET A 68 -1.31 4.28 6.64
N SER A 69 -2.09 3.30 7.09
CA SER A 69 -1.56 2.24 7.98
C SER A 69 -0.51 1.39 7.28
N PHE A 70 -0.66 1.13 5.97
CA PHE A 70 0.35 0.46 5.16
C PHE A 70 1.69 1.22 5.22
N TRP A 71 1.71 2.53 4.93
CA TRP A 71 2.95 3.32 4.95
C TRP A 71 3.62 3.44 6.31
N ARG A 72 2.84 3.37 7.40
CA ARG A 72 3.37 3.39 8.77
C ARG A 72 3.90 2.02 9.21
N ALA A 73 3.32 0.94 8.68
CA ALA A 73 3.75 -0.43 8.95
C ALA A 73 4.90 -0.90 8.04
N TRP A 74 5.00 -0.33 6.84
CA TRP A 74 6.04 -0.61 5.86
C TRP A 74 7.29 0.20 6.14
N HIS A 75 8.43 -0.49 6.32
CA HIS A 75 9.72 0.12 6.63
C HIS A 75 9.64 1.09 7.83
N ARG A 76 9.08 0.59 8.93
CA ARG A 76 8.72 1.39 10.12
C ARG A 76 9.86 2.25 10.67
N SER A 77 11.10 1.74 10.70
CA SER A 77 12.27 2.50 11.18
C SER A 77 12.51 3.75 10.34
N TYR A 78 12.43 3.61 9.02
CA TYR A 78 12.57 4.72 8.07
C TYR A 78 11.39 5.68 8.18
N ASN A 79 10.15 5.18 8.28
CA ASN A 79 8.99 6.04 8.52
C ASN A 79 9.17 6.89 9.80
N LYS A 80 9.61 6.28 10.92
CA LYS A 80 9.90 7.01 12.15
C LYS A 80 11.00 8.07 11.96
N TRP A 81 12.06 7.74 11.23
CA TRP A 81 13.14 8.67 10.93
C TRP A 81 12.64 9.86 10.12
N VAL A 82 11.94 9.61 9.03
CA VAL A 82 11.38 10.64 8.15
C VAL A 82 10.39 11.53 8.91
N VAL A 83 9.52 10.94 9.73
CA VAL A 83 8.57 11.72 10.54
C VAL A 83 9.32 12.62 11.54
N ARG A 84 10.33 12.08 12.23
CA ARG A 84 11.07 12.79 13.28
C ARG A 84 11.96 13.90 12.73
N TYR A 85 12.65 13.65 11.63
CA TYR A 85 13.71 14.54 11.13
C TYR A 85 13.29 15.41 9.95
N LEU A 86 12.18 15.11 9.30
CA LEU A 86 11.70 15.89 8.15
C LEU A 86 10.29 16.43 8.41
N TYR A 87 9.31 15.56 8.67
CA TYR A 87 7.91 15.99 8.77
C TYR A 87 7.63 16.92 9.96
N ILE A 88 8.11 16.58 11.16
CA ILE A 88 7.91 17.39 12.36
C ILE A 88 8.63 18.75 12.25
N PRO A 89 9.93 18.82 11.86
CA PRO A 89 10.61 20.09 11.67
C PRO A 89 9.98 21.01 10.62
N LEU A 90 9.38 20.44 9.56
CA LEU A 90 8.66 21.21 8.53
C LEU A 90 7.27 21.70 8.98
N GLY A 91 6.93 21.56 10.26
CA GLY A 91 5.66 22.05 10.80
C GLY A 91 4.47 21.16 10.46
N GLY A 92 4.64 19.83 10.44
CA GLY A 92 3.60 18.87 10.08
C GLY A 92 2.26 18.99 10.85
N SER A 93 2.23 19.69 11.99
CA SER A 93 0.98 20.03 12.68
C SER A 93 0.28 21.28 12.13
N LYS A 94 1.02 22.26 11.61
CA LYS A 94 0.51 23.55 11.09
C LYS A 94 0.27 23.50 9.58
N ASN A 95 1.17 22.88 8.81
CA ASN A 95 1.14 22.85 7.35
C ASN A 95 1.11 21.41 6.80
N ARG A 96 0.14 20.61 7.23
CA ARG A 96 0.04 19.16 6.92
C ARG A 96 0.28 18.82 5.45
N ILE A 97 -0.30 19.58 4.53
CA ILE A 97 -0.20 19.32 3.09
C ILE A 97 1.23 19.54 2.58
N LEU A 98 1.81 20.72 2.84
CA LEU A 98 3.16 21.07 2.40
C LEU A 98 4.22 20.16 3.03
N SER A 99 4.12 19.89 4.33
CA SER A 99 5.05 18.99 5.02
C SER A 99 4.95 17.55 4.48
N THR A 100 3.75 17.09 4.11
CA THR A 100 3.55 15.77 3.48
C THR A 100 4.15 15.74 2.07
N LEU A 101 3.90 16.75 1.24
CA LEU A 101 4.45 16.84 -0.12
C LEU A 101 5.99 16.87 -0.10
N ALA A 102 6.58 17.69 0.75
CA ALA A 102 8.04 17.76 0.91
C ALA A 102 8.62 16.42 1.40
N THR A 103 7.93 15.79 2.36
CA THR A 103 8.33 14.48 2.89
C THR A 103 8.34 13.39 1.82
N PHE A 104 7.26 13.26 1.05
CA PHE A 104 7.18 12.27 -0.01
C PHE A 104 8.13 12.57 -1.18
N SER A 105 8.38 13.85 -1.47
CA SER A 105 9.38 14.25 -2.47
C SER A 105 10.78 13.82 -2.08
N PHE A 106 11.15 14.00 -0.80
CA PHE A 106 12.42 13.49 -0.26
C PHE A 106 12.49 11.96 -0.36
N VAL A 107 11.43 11.25 0.03
CA VAL A 107 11.39 9.78 -0.06
C VAL A 107 11.57 9.30 -1.49
N ALA A 108 10.93 9.96 -2.47
CA ALA A 108 11.08 9.62 -3.87
C ALA A 108 12.53 9.81 -4.35
N ILE A 109 13.13 10.98 -4.08
CA ILE A 109 14.53 11.30 -4.44
C ILE A 109 15.51 10.34 -3.74
N TRP A 110 15.22 9.93 -2.51
CA TRP A 110 16.06 8.98 -1.75
C TRP A 110 16.05 7.57 -2.37
N HIS A 111 14.95 7.14 -3.01
CA HIS A 111 14.87 5.83 -3.64
C HIS A 111 15.56 5.80 -5.02
N ASP A 112 15.34 6.82 -5.86
CA ASP A 112 15.99 6.97 -7.16
C ASP A 112 15.76 8.39 -7.72
N ILE A 113 16.64 8.83 -8.62
CA ILE A 113 16.54 10.11 -9.34
C ILE A 113 15.69 9.96 -10.61
N ASP A 114 15.34 8.74 -11.04
CA ASP A 114 14.41 8.53 -12.16
C ASP A 114 13.05 9.21 -11.87
N LEU A 115 12.64 10.12 -12.76
CA LEU A 115 11.40 10.90 -12.68
C LEU A 115 10.16 10.02 -12.50
N LYS A 116 10.21 8.75 -12.90
CA LYS A 116 9.12 7.79 -12.70
C LYS A 116 8.78 7.56 -11.22
N LEU A 117 9.79 7.50 -10.35
CA LEU A 117 9.58 7.28 -8.92
C LEU A 117 9.09 8.55 -8.22
N LEU A 118 9.43 9.73 -8.73
CA LEU A 118 8.86 11.00 -8.29
C LEU A 118 7.37 11.11 -8.62
N VAL A 119 6.98 10.78 -9.86
CA VAL A 119 5.56 10.74 -10.27
C VAL A 119 4.78 9.72 -9.45
N TRP A 120 5.36 8.53 -9.21
CA TRP A 120 4.76 7.53 -8.33
C TRP A 120 4.56 8.06 -6.90
N GLY A 121 5.57 8.70 -6.31
CA GLY A 121 5.49 9.29 -4.97
C GLY A 121 4.39 10.34 -4.85
N TRP A 122 4.21 11.17 -5.88
CA TRP A 122 3.13 12.16 -5.92
C TRP A 122 1.74 11.54 -6.10
N LEU A 123 1.61 10.49 -6.91
CA LEU A 123 0.36 9.74 -7.03
C LEU A 123 -0.05 9.13 -5.69
N ILE A 124 0.89 8.56 -4.94
CA ILE A 124 0.62 8.04 -3.59
C ILE A 124 0.12 9.15 -2.65
N VAL A 125 0.73 10.33 -2.65
CA VAL A 125 0.24 11.46 -1.84
C VAL A 125 -1.17 11.86 -2.24
N LEU A 126 -1.44 11.97 -3.54
CA LEU A 126 -2.77 12.28 -4.06
C LEU A 126 -3.79 11.24 -3.58
N PHE A 127 -3.42 9.96 -3.54
CA PHE A 127 -4.32 8.87 -3.13
C PHE A 127 -4.55 8.81 -1.62
N LEU A 128 -3.60 9.29 -0.82
CA LEU A 128 -3.75 9.38 0.65
C LEU A 128 -4.66 10.54 1.08
N LEU A 129 -4.76 11.62 0.29
CA LEU A 129 -5.56 12.79 0.66
C LEU A 129 -7.07 12.47 0.82
N PRO A 130 -7.74 11.78 -0.12
CA PRO A 130 -9.13 11.34 0.06
C PRO A 130 -9.33 10.49 1.31
N GLU A 131 -8.43 9.54 1.60
CA GLU A 131 -8.53 8.70 2.81
C GLU A 131 -8.52 9.57 4.08
N ILE A 132 -7.63 10.57 4.16
CA ILE A 132 -7.55 11.49 5.30
C ILE A 132 -8.83 12.31 5.44
N ILE A 133 -9.32 12.90 4.34
CA ILE A 133 -10.51 13.76 4.34
C ILE A 133 -11.74 12.94 4.73
N LEU A 134 -11.95 11.78 4.10
CA LEU A 134 -13.10 10.91 4.37
C LEU A 134 -13.08 10.40 5.81
N THR A 135 -11.91 10.04 6.34
CA THR A 135 -11.79 9.61 7.74
C THR A 135 -12.18 10.72 8.71
N GLN A 136 -11.91 11.99 8.38
CA GLN A 136 -12.31 13.14 9.21
C GLN A 136 -13.81 13.43 9.10
N VAL A 137 -14.38 13.35 7.89
CA VAL A 137 -15.80 13.62 7.63
C VAL A 137 -16.71 12.56 8.25
N PHE A 138 -16.35 11.28 8.13
CA PHE A 138 -17.19 10.19 8.60
C PHE A 138 -16.92 9.78 10.06
N LYS A 139 -15.98 10.45 10.75
CA LYS A 139 -15.67 10.20 12.17
C LYS A 139 -16.89 10.27 13.11
N PRO A 140 -17.89 11.14 12.92
CA PRO A 140 -19.08 11.19 13.79
C PRO A 140 -19.98 9.95 13.67
N TYR A 141 -19.93 9.22 12.55
CA TYR A 141 -20.81 8.08 12.26
C TYR A 141 -20.20 6.72 12.66
N GLN A 142 -19.11 6.72 13.44
CA GLN A 142 -18.35 5.52 13.79
C GLN A 142 -19.17 4.40 14.47
N ASN A 143 -20.26 4.75 15.14
CA ASN A 143 -21.11 3.80 15.86
C ASN A 143 -22.25 3.23 15.02
N GLU A 144 -22.43 3.70 13.78
CA GLU A 144 -23.48 3.23 12.91
C GLU A 144 -23.13 1.88 12.27
N TRP A 145 -24.12 0.99 12.14
CA TRP A 145 -23.92 -0.36 11.58
C TRP A 145 -23.41 -0.33 10.12
N TRP A 146 -23.86 0.67 9.35
CA TRP A 146 -23.49 0.83 7.94
C TRP A 146 -22.09 1.43 7.74
N PHE A 147 -21.54 2.10 8.76
CA PHE A 147 -20.23 2.75 8.69
C PHE A 147 -19.12 1.74 8.35
N ARG A 148 -19.19 0.53 8.90
CA ARG A 148 -18.25 -0.56 8.59
C ARG A 148 -18.26 -0.94 7.10
N HIS A 149 -19.41 -0.92 6.46
CA HIS A 149 -19.52 -1.23 5.02
C HIS A 149 -18.99 -0.08 4.16
N VAL A 150 -19.27 1.17 4.53
CA VAL A 150 -18.70 2.34 3.84
C VAL A 150 -17.18 2.37 3.95
N CYS A 151 -16.63 2.07 5.13
CA CYS A 151 -15.18 1.94 5.30
C CYS A 151 -14.59 0.80 4.47
N ALA A 152 -15.28 -0.32 4.31
CA ALA A 152 -14.81 -1.42 3.46
C ALA A 152 -14.83 -1.04 1.98
N LEU A 153 -15.84 -0.30 1.51
CA LEU A 153 -15.84 0.25 0.14
C LEU A 153 -14.66 1.20 -0.08
N GLY A 154 -14.40 2.10 0.88
CA GLY A 154 -13.22 2.96 0.86
C GLY A 154 -11.90 2.18 0.85
N ALA A 155 -11.82 1.08 1.62
CA ALA A 155 -10.66 0.20 1.64
C ALA A 155 -10.43 -0.48 0.29
N VAL A 156 -11.48 -0.96 -0.39
CA VAL A 156 -11.37 -1.54 -1.74
C VAL A 156 -10.77 -0.53 -2.71
N VAL A 157 -11.26 0.72 -2.69
CA VAL A 157 -10.70 1.80 -3.51
C VAL A 157 -9.23 2.03 -3.18
N ASN A 158 -8.88 2.15 -1.90
CA ASN A 158 -7.48 2.36 -1.48
C ASN A 158 -6.55 1.21 -1.92
N ILE A 159 -7.00 -0.05 -1.80
CA ILE A 159 -6.24 -1.21 -2.24
C ILE A 159 -6.03 -1.17 -3.76
N TRP A 160 -7.08 -0.89 -4.54
CA TRP A 160 -6.97 -0.72 -5.99
C TRP A 160 -5.98 0.39 -6.36
N MET A 161 -6.08 1.55 -5.74
CA MET A 161 -5.21 2.69 -6.01
C MET A 161 -3.75 2.38 -5.66
N MET A 162 -3.51 1.71 -4.53
CA MET A 162 -2.17 1.27 -4.12
C MET A 162 -1.61 0.21 -5.07
N MET A 163 -2.44 -0.73 -5.51
CA MET A 163 -2.06 -1.77 -6.47
C MET A 163 -1.69 -1.15 -7.82
N LEU A 164 -2.51 -0.26 -8.37
CA LEU A 164 -2.25 0.44 -9.64
C LEU A 164 -0.98 1.30 -9.56
N ALA A 165 -0.79 2.04 -8.47
CA ALA A 165 0.42 2.82 -8.25
C ALA A 165 1.66 1.93 -8.26
N ASN A 166 1.64 0.83 -7.51
CA ASN A 166 2.79 -0.07 -7.41
C ASN A 166 3.04 -0.86 -8.71
N LEU A 167 1.99 -1.23 -9.44
CA LEU A 167 2.07 -1.79 -10.79
C LEU A 167 2.77 -0.81 -11.75
N TYR A 168 2.36 0.47 -11.74
CA TYR A 168 2.98 1.51 -12.53
C TYR A 168 4.46 1.72 -12.18
N GLY A 169 4.77 1.84 -10.89
CA GLY A 169 6.11 2.18 -10.40
C GLY A 169 7.13 1.04 -10.53
N PHE A 170 6.73 -0.20 -10.23
CA PHE A 170 7.68 -1.31 -10.03
C PHE A 170 7.53 -2.49 -10.99
N CYS A 171 6.43 -2.58 -11.76
CA CYS A 171 6.12 -3.79 -12.55
C CYS A 171 5.90 -3.53 -14.04
N LEU A 172 4.81 -2.84 -14.40
CA LEU A 172 4.30 -2.75 -15.76
C LEU A 172 4.69 -1.45 -16.49
N GLY A 173 4.99 -0.38 -15.73
CA GLY A 173 5.17 0.95 -16.30
C GLY A 173 3.87 1.53 -16.88
N LYS A 174 4.00 2.61 -17.68
CA LYS A 174 2.85 3.29 -18.30
C LYS A 174 2.07 2.39 -19.25
N ASP A 175 2.77 1.71 -20.15
CA ASP A 175 2.15 0.99 -21.27
C ASP A 175 1.34 -0.21 -20.79
N GLY A 176 1.86 -0.98 -19.83
CA GLY A 176 1.13 -2.11 -19.25
C GLY A 176 -0.02 -1.69 -18.33
N LEU A 177 0.10 -0.56 -17.62
CA LEU A 177 -1.02 -0.01 -16.84
C LEU A 177 -2.19 0.40 -17.74
N VAL A 178 -1.91 1.11 -18.83
CA VAL A 178 -2.94 1.55 -19.78
C VAL A 178 -3.61 0.34 -20.42
N MET A 179 -2.84 -0.66 -20.84
CA MET A 179 -3.37 -1.92 -21.38
C MET A 179 -4.32 -2.60 -20.39
N LEU A 180 -3.89 -2.76 -19.12
CA LEU A 180 -4.72 -3.36 -18.07
C LEU A 180 -6.02 -2.58 -17.87
N LEU A 181 -5.96 -1.24 -17.76
CA LEU A 181 -7.15 -0.43 -17.54
C LEU A 181 -8.07 -0.46 -18.76
N THR A 182 -7.54 -0.38 -19.97
CA THR A 182 -8.33 -0.47 -21.19
C THR A 182 -9.03 -1.81 -21.27
N GLU A 183 -8.32 -2.94 -21.15
CA GLU A 183 -8.94 -4.26 -21.22
C GLU A 183 -9.96 -4.49 -20.11
N MET A 184 -9.68 -4.01 -18.89
CA MET A 184 -10.57 -4.16 -17.74
C MET A 184 -11.92 -3.46 -17.92
N PHE A 185 -11.97 -2.33 -18.65
CA PHE A 185 -13.20 -1.56 -18.87
C PHE A 185 -13.83 -1.74 -20.26
N THR A 186 -13.13 -2.31 -21.24
CA THR A 186 -13.67 -2.52 -22.60
C THR A 186 -14.14 -3.95 -22.84
N THR A 187 -13.61 -4.94 -22.11
CA THR A 187 -14.00 -6.34 -22.28
C THR A 187 -15.00 -6.79 -21.21
N LEU A 188 -15.95 -7.64 -21.60
CA LEU A 188 -16.93 -8.22 -20.66
C LEU A 188 -16.23 -9.08 -19.60
N ASP A 189 -15.21 -9.84 -20.00
CA ASP A 189 -14.40 -10.66 -19.10
C ASP A 189 -13.60 -9.79 -18.11
N GLY A 190 -13.04 -8.67 -18.58
CA GLY A 190 -12.36 -7.69 -17.75
C GLY A 190 -13.28 -7.04 -16.72
N PHE A 191 -14.49 -6.69 -17.12
CA PHE A 191 -15.49 -6.12 -16.21
C PHE A 191 -15.97 -7.13 -15.18
N GLY A 192 -16.19 -8.39 -15.59
CA GLY A 192 -16.50 -9.51 -14.70
C GLY A 192 -15.38 -9.76 -13.68
N PHE A 193 -14.12 -9.70 -14.11
CA PHE A 193 -12.96 -9.78 -13.22
C PHE A 193 -12.92 -8.61 -12.23
N PHE A 194 -13.15 -7.37 -12.68
CA PHE A 194 -13.16 -6.19 -11.81
C PHE A 194 -14.22 -6.29 -10.71
N ILE A 195 -15.46 -6.67 -11.05
CA ILE A 195 -16.53 -6.85 -10.06
C ILE A 195 -16.18 -7.96 -9.08
N THR A 196 -15.72 -9.11 -9.59
CA THR A 196 -15.41 -10.27 -8.75
C THR A 196 -14.26 -9.96 -7.79
N SER A 197 -13.19 -9.34 -8.29
CA SER A 197 -12.04 -8.94 -7.46
C SER A 197 -12.41 -7.85 -6.46
N ALA A 198 -13.20 -6.84 -6.85
CA ALA A 198 -13.70 -5.83 -5.91
C ALA A 198 -14.55 -6.43 -4.79
N PHE A 199 -15.41 -7.41 -5.10
CA PHE A 199 -16.17 -8.15 -4.10
C PHE A 199 -15.28 -8.97 -3.17
N CYS A 200 -14.30 -9.70 -3.71
CA CYS A 200 -13.31 -10.44 -2.92
C CYS A 200 -12.51 -9.52 -1.99
N LEU A 201 -12.06 -8.36 -2.49
CA LEU A 201 -11.36 -7.36 -1.68
C LEU A 201 -12.28 -6.76 -0.61
N PHE A 202 -13.56 -6.57 -0.89
CA PHE A 202 -14.54 -6.10 0.09
C PHE A 202 -14.69 -7.10 1.24
N VAL A 203 -14.87 -8.38 0.92
CA VAL A 203 -14.95 -9.45 1.92
C VAL A 203 -13.63 -9.53 2.71
N GLY A 204 -12.48 -9.45 2.02
CA GLY A 204 -11.16 -9.41 2.65
C GLY A 204 -11.01 -8.23 3.61
N ALA A 205 -11.46 -7.02 3.24
CA ALA A 205 -11.46 -5.85 4.11
C ALA A 205 -12.36 -6.05 5.34
N GLN A 206 -13.53 -6.67 5.18
CA GLN A 206 -14.41 -7.01 6.30
C GLN A 206 -13.77 -7.98 7.28
N VAL A 207 -13.09 -9.01 6.78
CA VAL A 207 -12.31 -9.96 7.59
C VAL A 207 -11.16 -9.25 8.30
N MET A 208 -10.46 -8.36 7.60
CA MET A 208 -9.39 -7.56 8.20
C MET A 208 -9.92 -6.71 9.35
N PHE A 209 -11.06 -6.05 9.21
CA PHE A 209 -11.69 -5.28 10.29
C PHE A 209 -11.99 -6.14 11.51
N GLU A 210 -12.58 -7.33 11.33
CA GLU A 210 -12.83 -8.22 12.47
C GLU A 210 -11.54 -8.68 13.13
N LEU A 211 -10.50 -8.94 12.34
CA LEU A 211 -9.20 -9.29 12.88
C LEU A 211 -8.66 -8.16 13.77
N ARG A 212 -8.82 -6.88 13.38
CA ARG A 212 -8.34 -5.73 14.17
C ARG A 212 -9.14 -5.55 15.45
N GLU A 213 -10.44 -5.75 15.39
CA GLU A 213 -11.27 -5.76 16.60
C GLU A 213 -10.92 -6.94 17.52
N SER A 214 -10.61 -8.11 16.96
CA SER A 214 -10.16 -9.27 17.75
C SER A 214 -8.80 -9.03 18.44
N GLU A 215 -7.87 -8.36 17.75
CA GLU A 215 -6.57 -7.96 18.31
C GLU A 215 -6.77 -6.98 19.47
N LYS A 216 -7.64 -5.97 19.31
CA LYS A 216 -7.99 -5.03 20.39
C LYS A 216 -8.62 -5.72 21.59
N ARG A 217 -9.53 -6.67 21.38
CA ARG A 217 -10.15 -7.49 22.45
C ARG A 217 -9.11 -8.30 23.23
N ARG A 218 -7.99 -8.65 22.59
CA ARG A 218 -6.83 -9.34 23.20
C ARG A 218 -5.79 -8.39 23.80
N GLY A 219 -6.03 -7.08 23.77
CA GLY A 219 -5.10 -6.06 24.25
C GLY A 219 -3.91 -5.80 23.32
N ILE A 220 -3.94 -6.31 22.09
CA ILE A 220 -2.89 -6.10 21.09
C ILE A 220 -3.25 -4.87 20.26
N ASP A 221 -2.67 -3.71 20.59
CA ASP A 221 -2.79 -2.49 19.78
C ASP A 221 -1.48 -2.20 19.04
N VAL A 222 -1.39 -2.71 17.81
CA VAL A 222 -0.29 -2.37 16.92
C VAL A 222 -0.63 -1.04 16.24
N LYS A 223 -0.06 0.05 16.76
CA LYS A 223 -0.14 1.38 16.12
C LYS A 223 0.63 1.38 14.78
N CYS A 224 -0.06 0.91 13.74
CA CYS A 224 0.25 1.09 12.33
C CYS A 224 -0.56 2.27 11.81
#